data_AF-A0A7Y6M1N2-F1
#
_entry.id   AF-A0A7Y6M1N2-F1
#
_cell.length_a   1.000
_cell.length_b   1.000
_cell.length_c   1.000
_cell.angle_alpha   90.00
_cell.angle_beta   90.00
_cell.angle_gamma   90.00
#
_symmetry.space_group_name_H-M   'P 1'
#
loop_
_entity.id
_entity.type
_entity.pdbx_description
1 polymer ?
#
loop_
_entity_poly.entity_id
_entity_poly.type
_entity_poly.pdbx_seq_one_letter_code
_entity_poly.pdbx_strand_id
1 'polypeptide(L)'
;MEKPTPDERLIAPHERRAVPRERLIAPHERLTGADGRLTAPDERLKAFGNQLISVHAWLREELARLRGDVDAHLAGRSVPPRGLPAHCLAFCSALERHHTGEDAVAFPALAEQFPQLLPVLHELTRDHEIISDILRRLQNLLDDLGDNDTAQPREVQAELDGLAALMESHFTYEERKIAAALSTLDIPGWNDAPPAFLRTASEDQGNVNDNASHH
;
A
#
# COMPACT_ATOMS: atom_id res chain seq x y z
N MET A 1 -20.98 79.09 19.74
CA MET A 1 -19.66 79.47 19.22
C MET A 1 -19.11 78.33 18.40
N GLU A 2 -18.61 78.45 17.18
CA GLU A 2 -18.59 79.45 16.12
C GLU A 2 -17.86 78.70 14.99
N LYS A 3 -18.35 78.72 13.74
CA LYS A 3 -17.55 78.33 12.56
C LYS A 3 -17.01 79.59 11.91
N PRO A 4 -15.80 79.54 11.32
CA PRO A 4 -15.66 79.80 9.88
C PRO A 4 -14.62 78.84 9.23
N THR A 5 -14.83 78.14 8.11
CA THR A 5 -14.98 78.47 6.65
C THR A 5 -13.67 78.79 5.89
N PRO A 6 -13.60 78.47 4.57
CA PRO A 6 -12.41 77.96 3.85
C PRO A 6 -11.84 78.93 2.78
N ASP A 7 -11.18 78.37 1.74
CA ASP A 7 -10.60 78.94 0.49
C ASP A 7 -9.13 79.41 0.56
N GLU A 8 -8.26 79.32 -0.46
CA GLU A 8 -8.44 79.13 -1.90
C GLU A 8 -7.12 78.64 -2.57
N ARG A 9 -7.21 78.37 -3.87
CA ARG A 9 -6.23 77.78 -4.80
C ARG A 9 -5.09 78.73 -5.26
N LEU A 10 -4.12 78.12 -5.95
CA LEU A 10 -3.53 78.49 -7.26
C LEU A 10 -2.02 78.82 -7.26
N ILE A 11 -1.24 78.08 -8.08
CA ILE A 11 -0.33 78.54 -9.16
C ILE A 11 0.50 77.32 -9.68
N ALA A 12 0.46 77.08 -11.00
CA ALA A 12 1.17 76.05 -11.78
C ALA A 12 2.53 76.57 -12.30
N PRO A 13 3.14 76.08 -13.42
CA PRO A 13 3.43 74.74 -13.94
C PRO A 13 4.96 74.55 -14.16
N HIS A 14 5.44 73.40 -14.66
CA HIS A 14 6.44 73.37 -15.77
C HIS A 14 6.65 71.94 -16.29
N GLU A 15 6.31 71.79 -17.57
CA GLU A 15 6.56 70.65 -18.44
C GLU A 15 8.06 70.45 -18.71
N ARG A 16 8.46 69.20 -19.04
CA ARG A 16 9.27 68.89 -20.25
C ARG A 16 9.42 67.37 -20.53
N ARG A 17 8.60 66.93 -21.49
CA ARG A 17 8.84 66.05 -22.67
C ARG A 17 9.90 64.92 -22.68
N ALA A 18 9.38 63.70 -22.94
CA ALA A 18 9.62 62.76 -24.07
C ALA A 18 11.00 62.08 -24.35
N VAL A 19 11.02 60.73 -24.14
CA VAL A 19 11.44 59.53 -24.97
C VAL A 19 12.10 59.72 -26.36
N PRO A 20 12.75 58.71 -27.03
CA PRO A 20 12.80 57.23 -26.83
C PRO A 20 14.16 56.50 -27.15
N ARG A 21 14.26 55.17 -26.90
CA ARG A 21 14.42 54.12 -27.97
C ARG A 21 14.64 52.68 -27.46
N GLU A 22 13.88 51.77 -28.05
CA GLU A 22 13.98 50.30 -28.06
C GLU A 22 15.38 49.67 -28.09
N ARG A 23 15.50 48.52 -27.41
CA ARG A 23 16.09 47.32 -28.01
C ARG A 23 15.40 46.04 -27.51
N LEU A 24 14.72 45.34 -28.41
CA LEU A 24 14.22 43.96 -28.23
C LEU A 24 15.40 42.98 -28.09
N ILE A 25 15.39 42.10 -27.07
CA ILE A 25 15.81 40.68 -27.13
C ILE A 25 14.96 39.87 -26.11
N ALA A 26 14.60 38.65 -26.51
CA ALA A 26 13.54 37.71 -26.08
C ALA A 26 13.42 37.28 -24.59
N PRO A 27 12.25 36.72 -24.19
CA PRO A 27 12.07 36.04 -22.91
C PRO A 27 12.63 34.61 -23.00
N HIS A 28 13.66 34.32 -22.22
CA HIS A 28 14.00 32.95 -21.87
C HIS A 28 14.67 32.96 -20.50
N GLU A 29 13.96 32.44 -19.50
CA GLU A 29 14.44 31.35 -18.68
C GLU A 29 13.32 30.96 -17.72
N ARG A 30 12.56 29.99 -18.21
CA ARG A 30 11.85 29.03 -17.38
C ARG A 30 12.90 28.38 -16.48
N LEU A 31 13.01 28.83 -15.24
CA LEU A 31 13.64 28.05 -14.18
C LEU A 31 12.51 27.38 -13.39
N THR A 32 12.31 26.13 -13.77
CA THR A 32 11.61 25.07 -13.06
C THR A 32 12.11 25.01 -11.62
N GLY A 33 11.32 25.52 -10.67
CA GLY A 33 11.42 25.11 -9.28
C GLY A 33 10.76 23.74 -9.12
N ALA A 34 11.46 22.69 -9.52
CA ALA A 34 11.19 21.35 -9.04
C ALA A 34 11.67 21.30 -7.59
N ASP A 35 10.85 21.79 -6.67
CA ASP A 35 11.03 21.46 -5.27
C ASP A 35 10.73 19.97 -5.14
N GLY A 36 11.70 19.18 -4.68
CA GLY A 36 11.65 17.71 -4.59
C GLY A 36 10.66 17.20 -3.54
N ARG A 37 9.55 17.91 -3.34
CA ARG A 37 8.50 17.60 -2.39
C ARG A 37 7.41 16.81 -3.11
N LEU A 38 7.17 15.60 -2.62
CA LEU A 38 6.05 14.77 -3.05
C LEU A 38 4.74 15.53 -2.93
N THR A 39 3.80 15.30 -3.85
CA THR A 39 2.44 15.76 -3.63
C THR A 39 1.80 14.93 -2.52
N ALA A 40 0.86 15.51 -1.76
CA ALA A 40 0.17 14.77 -0.70
C ALA A 40 -0.51 13.46 -1.18
N PRO A 41 -1.07 13.38 -2.43
CA PRO A 41 -1.48 12.11 -3.03
C PRO A 41 -0.35 11.07 -3.16
N ASP A 42 0.82 11.46 -3.65
CA ASP A 42 1.96 10.54 -3.85
C ASP A 42 2.50 10.00 -2.52
N GLU A 43 2.54 10.84 -1.48
CA GLU A 43 2.94 10.41 -0.12
C GLU A 43 1.98 9.37 0.46
N ARG A 44 0.68 9.52 0.22
CA ARG A 44 -0.34 8.57 0.68
C ARG A 44 -0.22 7.24 -0.04
N LEU A 45 -0.01 7.25 -1.35
CA LEU A 45 0.20 6.04 -2.15
C LEU A 45 1.49 5.30 -1.74
N LYS A 46 2.56 6.05 -1.45
CA LYS A 46 3.79 5.49 -0.88
C LYS A 46 3.55 4.83 0.47
N ALA A 47 2.86 5.50 1.38
CA ALA A 47 2.55 4.97 2.69
C ALA A 47 1.70 3.69 2.59
N PHE A 48 0.71 3.71 1.69
CA PHE A 48 -0.12 2.55 1.38
C PHE A 48 0.71 1.36 0.88
N GLY A 49 1.56 1.54 -0.14
CA GLY A 49 2.39 0.45 -0.66
C GLY A 49 3.31 -0.18 0.39
N ASN A 50 3.92 0.61 1.27
CA ASN A 50 4.71 0.09 2.38
C ASN A 50 3.85 -0.67 3.40
N GLN A 51 2.68 -0.11 3.74
CA GLN A 51 1.76 -0.72 4.70
C GLN A 51 1.25 -2.07 4.19
N LEU A 52 0.90 -2.15 2.90
CA LEU A 52 0.44 -3.36 2.22
C LEU A 52 1.44 -4.51 2.36
N ILE A 53 2.70 -4.30 1.96
CA ILE A 53 3.73 -5.35 2.09
C ILE A 53 3.92 -5.75 3.55
N SER A 54 3.92 -4.78 4.46
CA SER A 54 4.17 -5.04 5.88
C SER A 54 3.06 -5.88 6.51
N VAL A 55 1.80 -5.58 6.21
CA VAL A 55 0.65 -6.34 6.73
C VAL A 55 0.57 -7.72 6.09
N HIS A 56 0.88 -7.86 4.80
CA HIS A 56 0.96 -9.17 4.15
C HIS A 56 2.05 -10.06 4.72
N ALA A 57 3.25 -9.52 4.97
CA ALA A 57 4.32 -10.26 5.61
C ALA A 57 3.88 -10.78 6.99
N TRP A 58 3.26 -9.92 7.80
CA TRP A 58 2.71 -10.33 9.09
C TRP A 58 1.61 -11.39 8.96
N LEU A 59 0.66 -11.23 8.03
CA LEU A 59 -0.42 -12.19 7.79
C LEU A 59 0.11 -13.57 7.36
N ARG A 60 1.12 -13.61 6.48
CA ARG A 60 1.80 -14.85 6.09
C ARG A 60 2.40 -15.56 7.30
N GLU A 61 3.10 -14.81 8.15
CA GLU A 61 3.70 -15.37 9.35
C GLU A 61 2.67 -15.90 10.35
N GLU A 62 1.59 -15.16 10.62
CA GLU A 62 0.52 -15.61 11.51
C GLU A 62 -0.17 -16.86 11.00
N LEU A 63 -0.44 -16.94 9.69
CA LEU A 63 -1.04 -18.12 9.09
C LEU A 63 -0.10 -19.33 9.17
N ALA A 64 1.20 -19.14 8.96
CA ALA A 64 2.20 -20.18 9.11
C ALA A 64 2.29 -20.68 10.57
N ARG A 65 2.21 -19.77 11.56
CA ARG A 65 2.15 -20.12 12.99
C ARG A 65 0.92 -20.96 13.30
N LEU A 66 -0.27 -20.53 12.88
CA LEU A 66 -1.52 -21.27 13.09
C LEU A 66 -1.46 -22.69 12.51
N ARG A 67 -0.98 -22.83 11.27
CA ARG A 67 -0.81 -24.13 10.63
C ARG A 67 0.18 -25.02 11.39
N GLY A 68 1.32 -24.46 11.81
CA GLY A 68 2.32 -25.19 12.58
C GLY A 68 1.78 -25.71 13.92
N ASP A 69 0.98 -24.92 14.62
CA ASP A 69 0.36 -25.31 15.89
C ASP A 69 -0.68 -26.43 15.70
N VAL A 70 -1.54 -26.32 14.68
CA VAL A 70 -2.52 -27.36 14.33
C VAL A 70 -1.82 -28.66 13.93
N ASP A 71 -0.79 -28.59 13.09
CA ASP A 71 -0.01 -29.75 12.64
C ASP A 71 0.70 -30.45 13.81
N ALA A 72 1.30 -29.68 14.72
CA ALA A 72 1.96 -30.20 15.90
C ALA A 72 0.95 -30.88 16.85
N HIS A 73 -0.26 -30.34 16.96
CA HIS A 73 -1.34 -30.96 17.72
C HIS A 73 -1.81 -32.29 17.10
N LEU A 74 -2.13 -32.28 15.80
CA LEU A 74 -2.60 -33.47 15.08
C LEU A 74 -1.57 -34.60 15.07
N ALA A 75 -0.28 -34.27 15.07
CA ALA A 75 0.80 -35.24 15.14
C ALA A 75 1.10 -35.75 16.57
N GLY A 76 0.36 -35.29 17.59
CA GLY A 76 0.58 -35.63 18.99
C GLY A 76 1.90 -35.10 19.56
N ARG A 77 2.55 -34.14 18.87
CA ARG A 77 3.81 -33.53 19.31
C ARG A 77 3.60 -32.42 20.33
N SER A 78 2.38 -31.87 20.40
CA SER A 78 1.98 -30.84 21.36
C SER A 78 0.51 -30.98 21.75
N VAL A 79 0.17 -30.52 22.96
CA VAL A 79 -1.22 -30.22 23.35
C VAL A 79 -1.61 -28.94 22.60
N PRO A 80 -2.88 -28.74 22.17
CA PRO A 80 -3.28 -27.49 21.53
C PRO A 80 -2.86 -26.32 22.41
N PRO A 81 -2.22 -25.27 21.85
CA PRO A 81 -1.93 -24.07 22.61
C PRO A 81 -3.22 -23.57 23.26
N ARG A 82 -3.15 -23.20 24.55
CA ARG A 82 -4.28 -22.54 25.20
C ARG A 82 -4.58 -21.27 24.40
N GLY A 83 -5.75 -21.21 23.77
CA GLY A 83 -6.17 -20.08 22.96
C GLY A 83 -5.98 -20.22 21.45
N LEU A 84 -5.64 -21.41 20.91
CA LEU A 84 -5.62 -21.63 19.45
C LEU A 84 -6.92 -21.19 18.75
N PRO A 85 -8.14 -21.49 19.27
CA PRO A 85 -9.36 -20.95 18.68
C PRO A 85 -9.40 -19.42 18.68
N ALA A 86 -9.00 -18.79 19.78
CA ALA A 86 -8.96 -17.33 19.89
C ALA A 86 -7.94 -16.70 18.92
N HIS A 87 -6.78 -17.33 18.73
CA HIS A 87 -5.77 -16.90 17.76
C HIS A 87 -6.31 -17.01 16.32
N CYS A 88 -6.93 -18.14 15.98
CA CYS A 88 -7.49 -18.32 14.64
C CYS A 88 -8.61 -17.31 14.35
N LEU A 89 -9.52 -17.07 15.31
CA LEU A 89 -10.56 -16.04 15.17
C LEU A 89 -9.98 -14.63 15.04
N ALA A 90 -8.94 -14.30 15.83
CA ALA A 90 -8.26 -13.01 15.73
C ALA A 90 -7.59 -12.81 14.37
N PHE A 91 -6.94 -13.85 13.83
CA PHE A 91 -6.37 -13.86 12.49
C PHE A 91 -7.45 -13.68 11.41
N CYS A 92 -8.54 -14.46 11.45
CA CYS A 92 -9.65 -14.34 10.50
C CYS A 92 -10.22 -12.91 10.50
N SER A 93 -10.40 -12.34 11.69
CA SER A 93 -10.89 -10.97 11.85
C SER A 93 -9.90 -9.92 11.32
N ALA A 94 -8.60 -10.13 11.48
CA ALA A 94 -7.58 -9.24 10.94
C ALA A 94 -7.52 -9.27 9.42
N LEU A 95 -7.56 -10.47 8.82
CA LEU A 95 -7.54 -10.65 7.37
C LEU A 95 -8.79 -10.06 6.71
N GLU A 96 -9.99 -10.30 7.27
CA GLU A 96 -11.23 -9.73 6.74
C GLU A 96 -11.21 -8.19 6.76
N ARG A 97 -10.71 -7.59 7.85
CA ARG A 97 -10.56 -6.13 7.96
C ARG A 97 -9.56 -5.56 6.95
N HIS A 98 -8.49 -6.29 6.70
CA HIS A 98 -7.47 -5.93 5.71
C HIS A 98 -8.10 -5.84 4.32
N HIS A 99 -8.70 -6.93 3.83
CA HIS A 99 -9.33 -6.96 2.50
C HIS A 99 -10.51 -5.99 2.36
N THR A 100 -11.35 -5.88 3.40
CA THR A 100 -12.46 -4.91 3.37
C THR A 100 -11.93 -3.47 3.28
N GLY A 101 -10.81 -3.17 3.95
CA GLY A 101 -10.15 -1.87 3.87
C GLY A 101 -9.61 -1.59 2.47
N GLU A 102 -9.08 -2.61 1.80
CA GLU A 102 -8.62 -2.49 0.42
C GLU A 102 -9.76 -2.24 -0.54
N ASP A 103 -10.79 -3.09 -0.53
CA ASP A 103 -11.94 -3.00 -1.42
C ASP A 103 -12.70 -1.67 -1.26
N ALA A 104 -12.91 -1.23 -0.01
CA ALA A 104 -13.73 -0.07 0.28
C ALA A 104 -12.98 1.27 0.19
N VAL A 105 -11.65 1.26 0.37
CA VAL A 105 -10.87 2.50 0.51
C VAL A 105 -9.68 2.55 -0.43
N ALA A 106 -8.80 1.55 -0.40
CA ALA A 106 -7.54 1.62 -1.13
C ALA A 106 -7.71 1.44 -2.65
N PHE A 107 -8.47 0.43 -3.07
CA PHE A 107 -8.69 0.11 -4.49
C PHE A 107 -9.40 1.25 -5.23
N PRO A 108 -10.46 1.89 -4.70
CA PRO A 108 -11.03 3.08 -5.33
C PRO A 108 -10.01 4.21 -5.51
N ALA A 109 -9.22 4.52 -4.48
CA ALA A 109 -8.19 5.57 -4.54
C ALA A 109 -7.08 5.24 -5.56
N LEU A 110 -6.70 3.97 -5.68
CA LEU A 110 -5.77 3.50 -6.71
C LEU A 110 -6.37 3.62 -8.11
N ALA A 111 -7.64 3.25 -8.30
CA ALA A 111 -8.31 3.32 -9.59
C ALA A 111 -8.46 4.76 -10.11
N GLU A 112 -8.62 5.75 -9.22
CA GLU A 112 -8.64 7.16 -9.58
C GLU A 112 -7.31 7.63 -10.20
N GLN A 113 -6.19 7.12 -9.67
CA GLN A 113 -4.84 7.51 -10.11
C GLN A 113 -4.30 6.63 -11.24
N PHE A 114 -4.69 5.36 -11.25
CA PHE A 114 -4.28 4.35 -12.21
C PHE A 114 -5.49 3.61 -12.80
N PRO A 115 -6.30 4.25 -13.69
CA PRO A 115 -7.50 3.62 -14.26
C PRO A 115 -7.22 2.30 -15.00
N GLN A 116 -6.01 2.12 -15.53
CA GLN A 116 -5.57 0.88 -16.18
C GLN A 116 -5.48 -0.31 -15.21
N LEU A 117 -5.44 -0.07 -13.90
CA LEU A 117 -5.38 -1.11 -12.88
C LEU A 117 -6.76 -1.71 -12.57
N LEU A 118 -7.86 -1.06 -12.98
CA LEU A 118 -9.23 -1.50 -12.71
C LEU A 118 -9.44 -3.02 -12.94
N PRO A 119 -9.06 -3.63 -14.07
CA PRO A 119 -9.25 -5.07 -14.27
C PRO A 119 -8.55 -5.93 -13.22
N VAL A 120 -7.37 -5.52 -12.76
CA VAL A 120 -6.61 -6.21 -11.71
C VAL A 120 -7.31 -6.07 -10.36
N LEU A 121 -7.80 -4.87 -10.02
CA LEU A 121 -8.52 -4.64 -8.77
C LEU A 121 -9.82 -5.48 -8.71
N HIS A 122 -10.52 -5.63 -9.84
CA HIS A 122 -11.68 -6.52 -9.95
C HIS A 122 -11.33 -8.01 -9.83
N GLU A 123 -10.11 -8.42 -10.19
CA GLU A 123 -9.62 -9.78 -9.91
C GLU A 123 -9.36 -9.95 -8.41
N LEU A 124 -8.67 -9.01 -7.78
CA LEU A 124 -8.36 -9.04 -6.35
C LEU A 124 -9.63 -9.06 -5.47
N THR A 125 -10.62 -8.22 -5.76
CA THR A 125 -11.90 -8.24 -5.03
C THR A 125 -12.62 -9.59 -5.17
N ARG A 126 -12.52 -10.28 -6.31
CA ARG A 126 -13.09 -11.64 -6.45
C ARG A 126 -12.34 -12.67 -5.62
N ASP A 127 -11.02 -12.55 -5.53
CA ASP A 127 -10.24 -13.39 -4.62
C ASP A 127 -10.65 -13.13 -3.16
N HIS A 128 -10.89 -11.87 -2.77
CA HIS A 128 -11.35 -11.52 -1.43
C HIS A 128 -12.69 -12.18 -1.07
N GLU A 129 -13.63 -12.27 -2.02
CA GLU A 129 -14.90 -12.99 -1.80
C GLU A 129 -14.67 -14.47 -1.48
N ILE A 130 -13.80 -15.13 -2.23
CA ILE A 130 -13.42 -16.55 -2.01
C ILE A 130 -12.72 -16.73 -0.66
N ILE A 131 -11.83 -15.80 -0.31
CA ILE A 131 -11.12 -15.82 0.97
C ILE A 131 -12.12 -15.63 2.12
N SER A 132 -13.03 -14.66 2.02
CA SER A 132 -14.08 -14.41 3.01
C SER A 132 -14.97 -15.65 3.22
N ASP A 133 -15.27 -16.41 2.15
CA ASP A 133 -15.95 -17.70 2.25
C ASP A 133 -15.17 -18.74 3.07
N ILE A 134 -13.85 -18.86 2.85
CA ILE A 134 -12.98 -19.75 3.64
C ILE A 134 -12.97 -19.32 5.11
N LEU A 135 -12.83 -18.02 5.37
CA LEU A 135 -12.80 -17.48 6.73
C LEU A 135 -14.11 -17.74 7.48
N ARG A 136 -15.26 -17.63 6.81
CA ARG A 136 -16.57 -18.01 7.40
C ARG A 136 -16.64 -19.49 7.75
N ARG A 137 -16.15 -20.38 6.88
CA ARG A 137 -16.13 -21.82 7.17
C ARG A 137 -15.23 -22.14 8.35
N LEU A 138 -14.05 -21.53 8.44
CA LEU A 138 -13.17 -21.65 9.60
C LEU A 138 -13.84 -21.19 10.89
N GLN A 139 -14.54 -20.05 10.88
CA GLN A 139 -15.27 -19.56 12.06
C GLN A 139 -16.34 -20.55 12.52
N ASN A 140 -17.15 -21.07 11.60
CA ASN A 140 -18.18 -22.06 11.93
C ASN A 140 -17.57 -23.35 12.52
N LEU A 141 -16.49 -23.86 11.92
CA LEU A 141 -15.78 -25.03 12.44
C LEU A 141 -15.26 -24.79 13.88
N LEU A 142 -14.80 -23.58 14.18
CA LEU A 142 -14.29 -23.22 15.51
C LEU A 142 -15.40 -23.01 16.54
N ASP A 143 -16.56 -22.48 16.13
CA ASP A 143 -17.73 -22.32 17.01
C ASP A 143 -18.31 -23.69 17.40
N ASP A 144 -18.19 -24.69 16.50
CA ASP A 144 -18.67 -26.06 16.71
C ASP A 144 -17.71 -26.94 17.54
N LEU A 145 -16.50 -26.47 17.90
CA LEU A 145 -15.49 -27.19 18.72
C LEU A 145 -15.94 -27.53 20.16
N GLY A 146 -17.21 -27.33 20.50
CA GLY A 146 -17.81 -27.56 21.81
C GLY A 146 -18.05 -29.03 22.20
N ASP A 147 -17.96 -29.99 21.28
CA ASP A 147 -18.16 -31.41 21.57
C ASP A 147 -17.00 -32.27 21.02
N ASN A 148 -16.47 -33.17 21.85
CA ASN A 148 -15.24 -33.97 21.66
C ASN A 148 -15.20 -34.83 20.37
N ASP A 149 -15.00 -34.21 19.21
CA ASP A 149 -14.79 -34.92 17.95
C ASP A 149 -13.37 -34.72 17.41
N THR A 150 -12.65 -35.83 17.26
CA THR A 150 -11.31 -35.88 16.65
C THR A 150 -11.30 -35.60 15.15
N ALA A 151 -12.46 -35.53 14.48
CA ALA A 151 -12.58 -35.17 13.07
C ALA A 151 -12.38 -33.65 12.83
N GLN A 152 -12.86 -32.79 13.73
CA GLN A 152 -12.87 -31.33 13.56
C GLN A 152 -11.47 -30.70 13.41
N PRO A 153 -10.42 -31.12 14.14
CA PRO A 153 -9.07 -30.56 13.94
C PRO A 153 -8.48 -30.80 12.53
N ARG A 154 -8.88 -31.89 11.86
CA ARG A 154 -8.43 -32.16 10.47
C ARG A 154 -9.15 -31.29 9.46
N GLU A 155 -10.41 -30.96 9.71
CA GLU A 155 -11.17 -30.03 8.86
C GLU A 155 -10.63 -28.61 8.98
N VAL A 156 -10.32 -28.17 10.21
CA VAL A 156 -9.62 -26.89 10.45
C VAL A 156 -8.27 -26.85 9.73
N GLN A 157 -7.49 -27.93 9.80
CA GLN A 157 -6.22 -28.03 9.07
C GLN A 157 -6.42 -27.87 7.55
N ALA A 158 -7.39 -28.58 6.98
CA ALA A 158 -7.66 -28.54 5.54
C ALA A 158 -8.07 -27.15 5.06
N GLU A 159 -8.92 -26.43 5.81
CA GLU A 159 -9.29 -25.06 5.47
C GLU A 159 -8.11 -24.08 5.63
N LEU A 160 -7.27 -24.24 6.66
CA LEU A 160 -6.06 -23.42 6.82
C LEU A 160 -5.02 -23.66 5.71
N ASP A 161 -4.87 -24.90 5.24
CA ASP A 161 -4.00 -25.24 4.11
C ASP A 161 -4.51 -24.64 2.80
N GLY A 162 -5.83 -24.75 2.55
CA GLY A 162 -6.48 -24.13 1.40
C GLY A 162 -6.33 -22.61 1.42
N LEU A 163 -6.55 -21.99 2.59
CA LEU A 163 -6.34 -20.56 2.78
C LEU A 163 -4.89 -20.17 2.50
N ALA A 164 -3.91 -20.89 3.04
CA ALA A 164 -2.50 -20.56 2.84
C ALA A 164 -2.07 -20.64 1.38
N ALA A 165 -2.52 -21.64 0.64
CA ALA A 165 -2.24 -21.75 -0.79
C ALA A 165 -2.84 -20.58 -1.59
N LEU A 166 -4.09 -20.22 -1.30
CA LEU A 166 -4.76 -19.11 -1.96
C LEU A 166 -4.08 -17.77 -1.61
N MET A 167 -3.88 -17.51 -0.32
CA MET A 167 -3.29 -16.25 0.17
C MET A 167 -1.89 -16.00 -0.39
N GLU A 168 -1.07 -17.03 -0.50
CA GLU A 168 0.29 -16.85 -1.05
C GLU A 168 0.25 -16.39 -2.51
N SER A 169 -0.63 -16.99 -3.32
CA SER A 169 -0.80 -16.59 -4.71
C SER A 169 -1.44 -15.20 -4.85
N HIS A 170 -2.42 -14.90 -3.99
CA HIS A 170 -3.15 -13.64 -3.95
C HIS A 170 -2.24 -12.47 -3.58
N PHE A 171 -1.55 -12.55 -2.43
CA PHE A 171 -0.62 -11.53 -1.98
C PHE A 171 0.50 -11.30 -3.00
N THR A 172 1.11 -12.36 -3.53
CA THR A 172 2.18 -12.22 -4.54
C THR A 172 1.68 -11.51 -5.80
N TYR A 173 0.45 -11.81 -6.22
CA TYR A 173 -0.15 -11.16 -7.38
C TYR A 173 -0.40 -9.68 -7.12
N GLU A 174 -1.04 -9.36 -6.01
CA GLU A 174 -1.36 -7.99 -5.60
C GLU A 174 -0.09 -7.13 -5.45
N GLU A 175 0.86 -7.59 -4.64
CA GLU A 175 2.09 -6.87 -4.32
C GLU A 175 2.83 -6.49 -5.60
N ARG A 176 2.97 -7.45 -6.53
CA ARG A 176 3.61 -7.22 -7.82
C ARG A 176 2.86 -6.19 -8.67
N LYS A 177 1.53 -6.27 -8.73
CA LYS A 177 0.72 -5.40 -9.58
C LYS A 177 0.67 -3.98 -9.04
N ILE A 178 0.50 -3.82 -7.73
CA ILE A 178 0.49 -2.51 -7.07
C ILE A 178 1.88 -1.89 -7.10
N ALA A 179 2.95 -2.65 -6.83
CA ALA A 179 4.32 -2.16 -6.98
C ALA A 179 4.61 -1.66 -8.39
N ALA A 180 4.21 -2.43 -9.42
CA ALA A 180 4.38 -2.02 -10.81
C ALA A 180 3.62 -0.72 -11.13
N ALA A 181 2.38 -0.55 -10.65
CA ALA A 181 1.63 0.70 -10.83
C ALA A 181 2.34 1.89 -10.15
N LEU A 182 2.72 1.72 -8.88
CA LEU A 182 3.37 2.77 -8.10
C LEU A 182 4.73 3.17 -8.69
N SER A 183 5.50 2.22 -9.26
CA SER A 183 6.79 2.51 -9.91
C SER A 183 6.69 3.49 -11.10
N THR A 184 5.49 3.74 -11.63
CA THR A 184 5.28 4.73 -12.70
C THR A 184 5.20 6.18 -12.19
N LEU A 185 5.11 6.38 -10.87
CA LEU A 185 5.13 7.72 -10.27
C LEU A 185 6.55 8.31 -10.33
N ASP A 186 6.66 9.54 -10.84
CA ASP A 186 7.93 10.29 -10.84
C ASP A 186 8.17 10.93 -9.46
N ILE A 187 8.70 10.11 -8.54
CA ILE A 187 9.00 10.50 -7.16
C ILE A 187 10.51 10.75 -7.03
N PRO A 188 10.96 12.00 -6.79
CA PRO A 188 12.38 12.35 -6.81
C PRO A 188 13.28 11.47 -5.92
N GLY A 189 12.78 11.01 -4.78
CA GLY A 189 13.52 10.13 -3.86
C GLY A 189 13.44 8.63 -4.18
N TRP A 190 12.59 8.18 -5.10
CA TRP A 190 12.45 6.76 -5.47
C TRP A 190 13.42 6.35 -6.57
N ASN A 191 13.82 7.28 -7.43
CA ASN A 191 14.79 7.02 -8.49
C ASN A 191 16.19 6.70 -7.91
N ASP A 192 16.58 7.38 -6.84
CA ASP A 192 17.88 7.18 -6.17
C ASP A 192 17.86 6.06 -5.13
N ALA A 193 16.73 5.90 -4.43
CA ALA A 193 16.56 4.92 -3.36
C ALA A 193 15.11 4.40 -3.34
N PRO A 194 14.76 3.44 -4.22
CA PRO A 194 13.41 2.92 -4.30
C PRO A 194 13.00 2.36 -2.94
N PRO A 195 11.75 2.53 -2.47
CA PRO A 195 11.27 1.91 -1.24
C PRO A 195 11.31 0.39 -1.37
N ALA A 196 11.44 -0.32 -0.24
CA ALA A 196 11.68 -1.77 -0.22
C ALA A 196 10.67 -2.56 -1.06
N PHE A 197 9.39 -2.15 -1.10
CA PHE A 197 8.34 -2.81 -1.88
C PHE A 197 8.52 -2.71 -3.41
N LEU A 198 9.30 -1.75 -3.91
CA LEU A 198 9.61 -1.63 -5.34
C LEU A 198 10.86 -2.43 -5.74
N ARG A 199 11.61 -2.99 -4.79
CA ARG A 199 12.90 -3.65 -5.05
C ARG A 199 12.78 -5.13 -5.48
N THR A 200 11.60 -5.62 -5.83
CA THR A 200 11.40 -7.07 -6.00
C THR A 200 12.10 -7.63 -7.26
N ALA A 201 13.00 -8.60 -7.01
CA ALA A 201 13.50 -9.69 -7.87
C ALA A 201 14.43 -9.41 -9.07
N SER A 202 15.02 -8.22 -9.21
CA SER A 202 16.07 -7.99 -10.24
C SER A 202 17.51 -7.85 -9.70
N GLU A 203 17.70 -7.68 -8.39
CA GLU A 203 19.04 -7.37 -7.83
C GLU A 203 19.74 -8.55 -7.13
N ASP A 204 19.06 -9.67 -6.87
CA ASP A 204 19.64 -10.81 -6.12
C ASP A 204 20.30 -11.90 -7.01
N GLN A 205 20.32 -11.72 -8.33
CA GLN A 205 21.02 -12.62 -9.26
C GLN A 205 22.38 -12.07 -9.74
N GLY A 206 22.83 -10.95 -9.18
CA GLY A 206 23.98 -10.19 -9.67
C GLY A 206 25.24 -10.24 -8.80
N ASN A 207 25.51 -11.30 -8.03
CA ASN A 207 26.84 -11.45 -7.40
C ASN A 207 27.19 -12.88 -6.97
N VAL A 208 27.06 -13.87 -7.87
CA VAL A 208 27.72 -15.16 -7.70
C VAL A 208 28.43 -15.51 -9.01
N ASN A 209 29.57 -14.85 -9.25
CA ASN A 209 30.71 -15.40 -9.99
C ASN A 209 31.82 -14.36 -10.02
N ASP A 210 32.78 -14.52 -9.12
CA ASP A 210 34.22 -14.35 -9.41
C ASP A 210 34.99 -14.60 -8.12
N ASN A 211 35.35 -15.87 -7.85
CA ASN A 211 36.73 -16.23 -7.52
C ASN A 211 36.90 -17.76 -7.45
N ALA A 212 37.11 -18.39 -8.59
CA ALA A 212 37.73 -19.72 -8.65
C ALA A 212 38.91 -19.66 -9.62
N SER A 213 39.97 -19.00 -9.19
CA SER A 213 41.33 -19.20 -9.70
C SER A 213 42.30 -18.76 -8.61
N HIS A 214 42.85 -19.73 -7.88
CA HIS A 214 44.30 -19.85 -7.64
C HIS A 214 44.60 -21.08 -6.77
N HIS A 215 45.40 -21.98 -7.36
CA HIS A 215 46.23 -23.05 -6.78
C HIS A 215 45.57 -24.34 -6.33
#